data_AF-A0A7S3VYC5-F1
#
_entry.id   AF-A0A7S3VYC5-F1
#
_cell.length_a   1.000
_cell.length_b   1.000
_cell.length_c   1.000
_cell.angle_alpha   90.00
_cell.angle_beta   90.00
_cell.angle_gamma   90.00
#
_symmetry.space_group_name_H-M   'P 1'
#
loop_
_entity.id
_entity.type
_entity.pdbx_description
1 polymer ?
#
loop_
_entity_poly.entity_id
_entity_poly.type
_entity_poly.pdbx_seq_one_letter_code
_entity_poly.pdbx_strand_id
1 'polypeptide(L)'
;GDEAGYGATYDYNGCRQEGTSKMPMTVFHSGSYKGERASCRAAYLEPAMEAHPSLSVQPNAHVRRILWEDGGDAPTAKGVEFSVGGGSQKAVATANKEVVLCAGSIASPMLLQLSGVGPPKLLSELGVGVVAPLEGVGQNLQDHMEVYQSYEVLKPVSLASHLSLAGKGSLGAHWLVTKEGLGATNHFEVGGFVRSRPGVEAPDIQLHFLPIGMSYDGVTLAPSSTGHSMQAHVGYNKSPSRGYVRPASPLPSDGSPVKPIARFNYMSTDEDWRGFRAAIRITREIMAQPAFDGLCGDEIQPGYAAQTDAEIDEFLIEHLESAYHPCGTCKMGPASDPTAVVGADGAVHGVRKLRVVDASLFPVIPNGNLNSPTIMTAEKMADHILGQGMLPPDTAQAAKTWVDPEWRSRQRERAPKVKTWDGVF
;
A
#
# COMPACT_ATOMS: atom_id res chain seq x y z
N GLY A 1 3.20 6.78 -23.03
CA GLY A 1 4.40 7.19 -22.26
C GLY A 1 5.32 8.04 -23.10
N ASP A 2 6.11 7.40 -23.99
CA ASP A 2 7.13 8.07 -24.80
C ASP A 2 6.59 9.22 -25.67
N GLU A 3 5.56 8.97 -26.47
CA GLU A 3 4.93 9.99 -27.34
C GLU A 3 4.20 11.10 -26.57
N ALA A 4 3.75 10.81 -25.36
CA ALA A 4 3.19 11.81 -24.44
C ALA A 4 4.30 12.65 -23.77
N GLY A 5 5.57 12.37 -24.03
CA GLY A 5 6.69 13.16 -23.55
C GLY A 5 7.19 12.83 -22.14
N TYR A 6 6.58 11.84 -21.46
CA TYR A 6 7.01 11.33 -20.15
C TYR A 6 8.22 10.38 -20.22
N GLY A 7 8.53 9.87 -21.42
CA GLY A 7 9.64 8.94 -21.63
C GLY A 7 9.39 7.57 -21.01
N ALA A 8 10.45 6.77 -20.96
CA ALA A 8 10.45 5.44 -20.36
C ALA A 8 11.59 5.31 -19.35
N THR A 9 11.37 4.49 -18.33
CA THR A 9 12.42 4.03 -17.41
C THR A 9 12.55 2.51 -17.50
N TYR A 10 13.77 2.01 -17.30
CA TYR A 10 14.06 0.58 -17.35
C TYR A 10 13.59 -0.13 -16.08
N ASP A 11 13.81 0.50 -14.92
CA ASP A 11 13.42 -0.01 -13.61
C ASP A 11 12.99 1.17 -12.74
N TYR A 12 11.68 1.29 -12.50
CA TYR A 12 11.12 2.36 -11.68
C TYR A 12 11.49 2.24 -10.19
N ASN A 13 11.96 1.08 -9.74
CA ASN A 13 12.49 0.89 -8.38
C ASN A 13 14.01 1.18 -8.31
N GLY A 14 14.64 1.44 -9.47
CA GLY A 14 16.07 1.71 -9.60
C GLY A 14 16.41 3.20 -9.47
N CYS A 15 17.37 3.66 -10.29
CA CYS A 15 17.85 5.04 -10.23
C CYS A 15 16.79 6.07 -10.66
N ARG A 16 15.87 5.72 -11.57
CA ARG A 16 14.90 6.65 -12.14
C ARG A 16 13.49 6.08 -12.02
N GLN A 17 12.70 6.65 -11.12
CA GLN A 17 11.29 6.28 -10.95
C GLN A 17 10.39 6.86 -12.06
N GLU A 18 10.65 8.11 -12.49
CA GLU A 18 9.79 8.81 -13.44
C GLU A 18 9.88 8.26 -14.88
N GLY A 19 8.73 8.02 -15.48
CA GLY A 19 8.53 7.49 -16.83
C GLY A 19 7.66 6.24 -16.83
N THR A 20 7.32 5.75 -18.03
CA THR A 20 6.64 4.46 -18.18
C THR A 20 7.63 3.29 -18.13
N SER A 21 7.24 2.18 -17.53
CA SER A 21 8.10 1.00 -17.34
C SER A 21 7.30 -0.30 -17.37
N LYS A 22 7.99 -1.41 -17.62
CA LYS A 22 7.50 -2.72 -17.18
C LYS A 22 7.45 -2.75 -15.66
N MET A 23 6.48 -3.46 -15.10
CA MET A 23 6.32 -3.55 -13.66
C MET A 23 6.69 -4.94 -13.15
N PRO A 24 7.71 -5.07 -12.28
CA PRO A 24 8.01 -6.33 -11.62
C PRO A 24 6.85 -6.76 -10.71
N MET A 25 6.71 -8.07 -10.54
CA MET A 25 5.71 -8.68 -9.68
C MET A 25 6.35 -9.66 -8.69
N THR A 26 5.70 -9.85 -7.55
CA THR A 26 6.19 -10.70 -6.46
C THR A 26 5.79 -12.17 -6.70
N VAL A 27 6.52 -12.86 -7.58
CA VAL A 27 6.31 -14.27 -7.98
C VAL A 27 7.64 -15.02 -7.96
N PHE A 28 7.65 -16.28 -7.52
CA PHE A 28 8.84 -17.11 -7.61
C PHE A 28 9.08 -17.58 -9.05
N HIS A 29 10.28 -17.33 -9.58
CA HIS A 29 10.66 -17.73 -10.94
C HIS A 29 11.35 -19.11 -11.02
N SER A 30 11.66 -19.72 -9.87
CA SER A 30 12.38 -20.98 -9.76
C SER A 30 12.06 -21.70 -8.46
N GLY A 31 12.53 -22.95 -8.33
CA GLY A 31 12.36 -23.75 -7.11
C GLY A 31 10.99 -24.41 -7.00
N SER A 32 10.68 -24.95 -5.82
CA SER A 32 9.42 -25.66 -5.54
C SER A 32 8.17 -24.78 -5.69
N TYR A 33 8.32 -23.47 -5.49
CA TYR A 33 7.25 -22.49 -5.61
C TYR A 33 7.20 -21.78 -6.98
N LYS A 34 7.91 -22.27 -8.01
CA LYS A 34 7.91 -21.64 -9.34
C LYS A 34 6.48 -21.34 -9.80
N GLY A 35 6.26 -20.12 -10.30
CA GLY A 35 4.96 -19.67 -10.81
C GLY A 35 3.93 -19.33 -9.73
N GLU A 36 4.29 -19.41 -8.45
CA GLU A 36 3.43 -19.08 -7.31
C GLU A 36 3.81 -17.73 -6.69
N ARG A 37 2.85 -17.10 -6.00
CA ARG A 37 3.06 -15.85 -5.27
C ARG A 37 4.22 -15.99 -4.28
N ALA A 38 5.20 -15.08 -4.37
CA ALA A 38 6.30 -15.01 -3.41
C ALA A 38 5.88 -14.30 -2.11
N SER A 39 5.06 -14.97 -1.30
CA SER A 39 4.60 -14.43 0.00
C SER A 39 5.72 -14.44 1.05
N CYS A 40 5.68 -13.52 2.03
CA CYS A 40 6.62 -13.55 3.16
C CYS A 40 6.52 -14.83 3.99
N ARG A 41 5.36 -15.51 3.99
CA ARG A 41 5.22 -16.84 4.60
C ARG A 41 6.15 -17.85 3.94
N ALA A 42 6.09 -17.96 2.61
CA ALA A 42 6.90 -18.90 1.85
C ALA A 42 8.39 -18.50 1.79
N ALA A 43 8.68 -17.20 1.70
CA ALA A 43 10.04 -16.70 1.57
C ALA A 43 10.81 -16.64 2.90
N TYR A 44 10.14 -16.40 4.03
CA TYR A 44 10.79 -16.20 5.34
C TYR A 44 10.34 -17.20 6.40
N LEU A 45 9.02 -17.33 6.62
CA LEU A 45 8.51 -18.08 7.77
C LEU A 45 8.72 -19.59 7.62
N GLU A 46 8.38 -20.16 6.46
CA GLU A 46 8.53 -21.60 6.20
C GLU A 46 10.00 -22.06 6.32
N PRO A 47 10.98 -21.40 5.66
CA PRO A 47 12.40 -21.71 5.87
C PRO A 47 12.84 -21.57 7.32
N ALA A 48 12.36 -20.54 8.05
CA ALA A 48 12.70 -20.36 9.45
C ALA A 48 12.12 -21.47 10.34
N MET A 49 10.92 -21.95 10.06
CA MET A 49 10.31 -23.09 10.77
C MET A 49 11.10 -24.38 10.54
N GLU A 50 11.59 -24.61 9.31
CA GLU A 50 12.43 -25.76 8.99
C GLU A 50 13.81 -25.68 9.68
N ALA A 51 14.43 -24.50 9.67
CA ALA A 51 15.75 -24.28 10.25
C ALA A 51 15.75 -24.21 11.79
N HIS A 52 14.63 -23.83 12.41
CA HIS A 52 14.52 -23.59 13.84
C HIS A 52 13.34 -24.35 14.46
N PRO A 53 13.54 -25.61 14.91
CA PRO A 53 12.48 -26.41 15.54
C PRO A 53 11.89 -25.80 16.82
N SER A 54 12.57 -24.82 17.43
CA SER A 54 12.08 -24.07 18.59
C SER A 54 11.11 -22.94 18.22
N LEU A 55 10.95 -22.60 16.93
CA LEU A 55 9.99 -21.60 16.47
C LEU A 55 8.58 -22.20 16.51
N SER A 56 7.69 -21.57 17.27
CA SER A 56 6.29 -21.94 17.35
C SER A 56 5.42 -20.94 16.61
N VAL A 57 4.49 -21.45 15.79
CA VAL A 57 3.49 -20.64 15.08
C VAL A 57 2.11 -21.11 15.53
N GLN A 58 1.33 -20.19 16.10
CA GLN A 58 -0.04 -20.44 16.52
C GLN A 58 -1.01 -19.78 15.52
N PRO A 59 -1.51 -20.51 14.50
CA PRO A 59 -2.54 -19.98 13.62
C PRO A 59 -3.86 -19.80 14.39
N ASN A 60 -4.74 -18.95 13.83
CA ASN A 60 -6.06 -18.67 14.40
C ASN A 60 -6.01 -18.14 15.84
N ALA A 61 -4.92 -17.47 16.23
CA ALA A 61 -4.78 -16.75 17.49
C ALA A 61 -5.05 -15.26 17.29
N HIS A 62 -6.11 -14.73 17.92
CA HIS A 62 -6.40 -13.31 17.92
C HIS A 62 -5.83 -12.67 19.19
N VAL A 63 -4.76 -11.90 19.05
CA VAL A 63 -4.18 -11.12 20.15
C VAL A 63 -5.17 -10.02 20.55
N ARG A 64 -5.38 -9.86 21.86
CA ARG A 64 -6.40 -8.97 22.42
C ARG A 64 -5.80 -7.75 23.09
N ARG A 65 -4.69 -7.95 23.81
CA ARG A 65 -3.93 -6.91 24.50
C ARG A 65 -2.54 -7.42 24.91
N ILE A 66 -1.66 -6.47 25.17
CA ILE A 66 -0.36 -6.66 25.80
C ILE A 66 -0.56 -6.75 27.32
N LEU A 67 0.28 -7.56 27.96
CA LEU A 67 0.35 -7.71 29.41
C LEU A 67 1.59 -6.98 29.92
N TRP A 68 1.44 -6.31 31.06
CA TRP A 68 2.49 -5.50 31.69
C TRP A 68 3.02 -6.17 32.96
N GLU A 69 4.29 -5.93 33.29
CA GLU A 69 4.86 -6.29 34.59
C GLU A 69 4.30 -5.41 35.72
N ASP A 70 4.09 -5.99 36.91
CA ASP A 70 3.64 -5.26 38.10
C ASP A 70 4.84 -4.69 38.88
N GLY A 71 4.69 -3.48 39.44
CA GLY A 71 5.59 -2.94 40.46
C GLY A 71 7.00 -2.51 40.00
N GLY A 72 7.21 -2.29 38.70
CA GLY A 72 8.48 -1.78 38.15
C GLY A 72 8.52 -0.25 37.99
N ASP A 73 9.74 0.30 37.83
CA ASP A 73 9.98 1.76 37.67
C ASP A 73 9.42 2.34 36.35
N ALA A 74 9.17 1.50 35.35
CA ALA A 74 8.60 1.88 34.07
C ALA A 74 7.75 0.73 33.51
N PRO A 75 6.69 1.02 32.73
CA PRO A 75 5.90 -0.01 32.12
C PRO A 75 6.74 -0.92 31.23
N THR A 76 6.68 -2.22 31.49
CA THR A 76 7.49 -3.22 30.80
C THR A 76 6.57 -4.32 30.29
N ALA A 77 6.60 -4.58 28.98
CA ALA A 77 5.78 -5.62 28.38
C ALA A 77 6.26 -7.02 28.81
N LYS A 78 5.33 -7.84 29.27
CA LYS A 78 5.56 -9.21 29.77
C LYS A 78 5.07 -10.29 28.82
N GLY A 79 4.22 -9.94 27.85
CA GLY A 79 3.59 -10.91 26.95
C GLY A 79 2.28 -10.41 26.38
N VAL A 80 1.45 -11.34 25.91
CA VAL A 80 0.16 -11.06 25.29
C VAL A 80 -0.94 -12.01 25.78
N GLU A 81 -2.15 -11.48 25.84
CA GLU A 81 -3.39 -12.26 25.96
C GLU A 81 -3.99 -12.45 24.57
N PHE A 82 -4.40 -13.67 24.24
CA PHE A 82 -5.01 -14.01 22.95
C PHE A 82 -6.14 -15.04 23.09
N SER A 83 -6.98 -15.18 22.07
CA SER A 83 -7.97 -16.26 21.95
C SER A 83 -7.69 -17.13 20.74
N VAL A 84 -7.98 -18.44 20.81
CA VAL A 84 -7.73 -19.40 19.73
C VAL A 84 -9.04 -19.87 19.10
N GLY A 85 -9.09 -19.92 17.77
CA GLY A 85 -10.24 -20.50 17.04
C GLY A 85 -11.53 -19.70 17.17
N GLY A 86 -11.44 -18.40 17.47
CA GLY A 86 -12.61 -17.53 17.69
C GLY A 86 -13.40 -17.84 18.97
N GLY A 87 -12.90 -18.76 19.80
CA GLY A 87 -13.52 -19.13 21.07
C GLY A 87 -13.31 -18.09 22.17
N SER A 88 -14.12 -18.21 23.23
CA SER A 88 -14.03 -17.37 24.44
C SER A 88 -12.86 -17.73 25.36
N GLN A 89 -12.17 -18.84 25.10
CA GLN A 89 -11.02 -19.28 25.89
C GLN A 89 -9.82 -18.37 25.64
N LYS A 90 -9.42 -17.69 26.71
CA LYS A 90 -8.25 -16.80 26.75
C LYS A 90 -7.01 -17.61 27.10
N ALA A 91 -5.94 -17.38 26.34
CA ALA A 91 -4.62 -17.92 26.58
C ALA A 91 -3.62 -16.77 26.75
N VAL A 92 -2.49 -17.09 27.39
CA VAL A 92 -1.41 -16.13 27.64
C VAL A 92 -0.10 -16.69 27.11
N ALA A 93 0.63 -15.87 26.35
CA ALA A 93 2.02 -16.12 26.01
C ALA A 93 2.88 -15.08 26.73
N THR A 94 3.90 -15.53 27.47
CA THR A 94 4.84 -14.65 28.15
C THR A 94 6.13 -14.51 27.36
N ALA A 95 6.76 -13.35 27.46
CA ALA A 95 7.96 -12.98 26.73
C ALA A 95 9.08 -12.58 27.72
N ASN A 96 10.16 -13.36 27.74
CA ASN A 96 11.32 -13.06 28.60
C ASN A 96 12.11 -11.84 28.09
N LYS A 97 12.21 -11.71 26.76
CA LYS A 97 13.02 -10.68 26.09
C LYS A 97 12.20 -9.50 25.62
N GLU A 98 11.25 -9.73 24.71
CA GLU A 98 10.56 -8.64 24.00
C GLU A 98 9.24 -9.13 23.39
N VAL A 99 8.27 -8.21 23.28
CA VAL A 99 7.05 -8.36 22.47
C VAL A 99 7.21 -7.49 21.21
N VAL A 100 6.97 -8.07 20.04
CA VAL A 100 7.05 -7.36 18.75
C VAL A 100 5.67 -7.38 18.08
N LEU A 101 5.09 -6.21 17.83
CA LEU A 101 3.81 -6.06 17.12
C LEU A 101 4.04 -5.97 15.62
N CYS A 102 3.48 -6.90 14.86
CA CYS A 102 3.46 -6.90 13.39
C CYS A 102 2.03 -7.04 12.87
N ALA A 103 1.06 -6.38 13.52
CA ALA A 103 -0.37 -6.53 13.24
C ALA A 103 -0.88 -5.57 12.14
N GLY A 104 0.01 -4.75 11.58
CA GLY A 104 -0.29 -3.82 10.50
C GLY A 104 -0.93 -2.52 10.98
N SER A 105 -1.10 -1.60 10.04
CA SER A 105 -1.48 -0.20 10.28
C SER A 105 -2.86 0.03 10.87
N ILE A 106 -3.69 -1.01 10.94
CA ILE A 106 -5.00 -0.94 11.59
C ILE A 106 -4.95 -1.58 12.98
N ALA A 107 -4.43 -2.81 13.10
CA ALA A 107 -4.53 -3.55 14.34
C ALA A 107 -3.39 -3.23 15.34
N SER A 108 -2.18 -2.90 14.89
CA SER A 108 -1.08 -2.50 15.79
C SER A 108 -1.43 -1.30 16.69
N PRO A 109 -1.92 -0.16 16.17
CA PRO A 109 -2.32 0.96 17.04
C PRO A 109 -3.50 0.61 17.94
N MET A 110 -4.45 -0.22 17.47
CA MET A 110 -5.56 -0.67 18.31
C MET A 110 -5.10 -1.55 19.46
N LEU A 111 -4.15 -2.45 19.21
CA LEU A 111 -3.57 -3.28 20.28
C LEU A 111 -2.86 -2.42 21.31
N LEU A 112 -2.12 -1.39 20.89
CA LEU A 112 -1.52 -0.42 21.82
C LEU A 112 -2.61 0.29 22.65
N GLN A 113 -3.65 0.83 21.99
CA GLN A 113 -4.75 1.54 22.66
C GLN A 113 -5.50 0.65 23.65
N LEU A 114 -5.88 -0.58 23.26
CA LEU A 114 -6.54 -1.55 24.13
C LEU A 114 -5.64 -2.05 25.27
N SER A 115 -4.33 -1.81 25.18
CA SER A 115 -3.34 -2.14 26.20
C SER A 115 -2.92 -0.95 27.06
N GLY A 116 -3.53 0.23 26.88
CA GLY A 116 -3.25 1.43 27.67
C GLY A 116 -2.15 2.33 27.12
N VAL A 117 -1.69 2.11 25.88
CA VAL A 117 -0.71 2.98 25.20
C VAL A 117 -1.42 3.76 24.11
N GLY A 118 -1.58 5.08 24.31
CA GLY A 118 -2.27 5.93 23.35
C GLY A 118 -2.82 7.24 23.94
N PRO A 119 -3.71 7.94 23.20
CA PRO A 119 -4.32 9.20 23.65
C PRO A 119 -5.11 9.03 24.96
N PRO A 120 -4.75 9.70 26.07
CA PRO A 120 -5.39 9.51 27.37
C PRO A 120 -6.92 9.68 27.35
N LYS A 121 -7.43 10.64 26.57
CA LYS A 121 -8.86 10.85 26.40
C LYS A 121 -9.55 9.61 25.82
N LEU A 122 -8.99 9.05 24.74
CA LEU A 122 -9.51 7.83 24.12
C LEU A 122 -9.43 6.64 25.07
N LEU A 123 -8.30 6.47 25.78
CA LEU A 123 -8.13 5.39 26.75
C LEU A 123 -9.20 5.46 27.85
N SER A 124 -9.49 6.66 28.35
CA SER A 124 -10.57 6.89 29.32
C SER A 124 -11.95 6.54 28.75
N GLU A 125 -12.25 6.91 27.50
CA GLU A 125 -13.51 6.54 26.81
C GLU A 125 -13.65 5.02 26.66
N LEU A 126 -12.54 4.30 26.51
CA LEU A 126 -12.49 2.85 26.43
C LEU A 126 -12.49 2.16 27.81
N GLY A 127 -12.40 2.91 28.91
CA GLY A 127 -12.25 2.37 30.25
C GLY A 127 -10.93 1.63 30.49
N VAL A 128 -9.87 2.01 29.76
CA VAL A 128 -8.53 1.41 29.84
C VAL A 128 -7.61 2.33 30.63
N GLY A 129 -6.87 1.78 31.59
CA GLY A 129 -5.87 2.53 32.35
C GLY A 129 -4.72 3.02 31.46
N VAL A 130 -4.25 4.24 31.69
CA VAL A 130 -3.12 4.81 30.93
C VAL A 130 -1.81 4.19 31.41
N VAL A 131 -1.13 3.52 30.48
CA VAL A 131 0.21 2.96 30.63
C VAL A 131 1.26 3.92 30.07
N ALA A 132 1.02 4.42 28.85
CA ALA A 132 1.85 5.46 28.25
C ALA A 132 0.97 6.45 27.44
N PRO A 133 1.03 7.76 27.73
CA PRO A 133 0.18 8.76 27.09
C PRO A 133 0.77 9.21 25.74
N LEU A 134 0.61 8.39 24.70
CA LEU A 134 1.12 8.67 23.35
C LEU A 134 0.00 9.15 22.43
N GLU A 135 -0.12 10.46 22.23
CA GLU A 135 -1.17 11.08 21.38
C GLU A 135 -1.10 10.61 19.92
N GLY A 136 0.08 10.24 19.42
CA GLY A 136 0.27 9.77 18.05
C GLY A 136 -0.32 8.39 17.73
N VAL A 137 -0.63 7.55 18.74
CA VAL A 137 -1.07 6.18 18.49
C VAL A 137 -2.43 6.16 17.80
N GLY A 138 -2.46 5.58 16.60
CA GLY A 138 -3.63 5.51 15.75
C GLY A 138 -3.89 6.78 14.94
N GLN A 139 -3.08 7.83 15.05
CA GLN A 139 -3.19 9.02 14.20
C GLN A 139 -2.41 8.85 12.89
N ASN A 140 -2.37 9.85 12.02
CA ASN A 140 -1.52 9.85 10.81
C ASN A 140 -1.79 8.64 9.87
N LEU A 141 -3.02 8.12 9.87
CA LEU A 141 -3.41 7.08 8.91
C LEU A 141 -3.34 7.67 7.50
N GLN A 142 -2.55 7.01 6.66
CA GLN A 142 -2.30 7.36 5.26
C GLN A 142 -2.66 6.16 4.39
N ASP A 143 -3.04 6.43 3.14
CA ASP A 143 -3.21 5.42 2.11
C ASP A 143 -2.87 6.01 0.75
N HIS A 144 -2.62 5.14 -0.22
CA HIS A 144 -2.76 5.51 -1.62
C HIS A 144 -4.21 5.30 -2.04
N MET A 145 -4.71 6.20 -2.89
CA MET A 145 -6.03 6.06 -3.51
C MET A 145 -5.85 5.91 -5.01
N GLU A 146 -6.74 5.16 -5.64
CA GLU A 146 -6.75 4.97 -7.08
C GLU A 146 -8.16 5.02 -7.67
N VAL A 147 -8.23 5.28 -8.97
CA VAL A 147 -9.45 5.23 -9.76
C VAL A 147 -9.17 4.55 -11.09
N TYR A 148 -10.19 3.89 -11.64
CA TYR A 148 -10.06 3.11 -12.87
C TYR A 148 -10.55 3.92 -14.07
N GLN A 149 -9.66 4.20 -15.01
CA GLN A 149 -10.02 4.73 -16.32
C GLN A 149 -10.07 3.59 -17.32
N SER A 150 -11.24 3.37 -17.91
CA SER A 150 -11.50 2.25 -18.81
C SER A 150 -11.67 2.73 -20.23
N TYR A 151 -11.09 2.00 -21.18
CA TYR A 151 -11.15 2.32 -22.60
C TYR A 151 -11.54 1.09 -23.40
N GLU A 152 -12.33 1.28 -24.45
CA GLU A 152 -12.59 0.26 -25.44
C GLU A 152 -11.30 -0.12 -26.18
N VAL A 153 -11.18 -1.39 -26.55
CA VAL A 153 -10.08 -1.88 -27.38
C VAL A 153 -10.66 -2.36 -28.71
N LEU A 154 -10.21 -1.77 -29.81
CA LEU A 154 -10.73 -2.00 -31.16
C LEU A 154 -10.27 -3.33 -31.77
N LYS A 155 -9.28 -3.99 -31.16
CA LYS A 155 -8.68 -5.25 -31.61
C LYS A 155 -8.79 -6.33 -30.54
N PRO A 156 -8.87 -7.62 -30.91
CA PRO A 156 -9.02 -8.72 -29.96
C PRO A 156 -7.70 -9.11 -29.28
N VAL A 157 -7.06 -8.15 -28.60
CA VAL A 157 -5.75 -8.31 -27.94
C VAL A 157 -5.82 -8.23 -26.41
N SER A 158 -7.00 -7.97 -25.87
CA SER A 158 -7.23 -7.97 -24.41
C SER A 158 -7.40 -9.39 -23.86
N LEU A 159 -7.37 -9.52 -22.53
CA LEU A 159 -7.57 -10.79 -21.83
C LEU A 159 -9.04 -11.24 -21.77
N ALA A 160 -9.97 -10.53 -22.40
CA ALA A 160 -11.41 -10.83 -22.33
C ALA A 160 -11.75 -12.27 -22.77
N SER A 161 -11.07 -12.79 -23.80
CA SER A 161 -11.26 -14.16 -24.32
C SER A 161 -10.92 -15.25 -23.28
N HIS A 162 -10.06 -14.93 -22.31
CA HIS A 162 -9.63 -15.83 -21.25
C HIS A 162 -10.59 -15.88 -20.06
N LEU A 163 -11.60 -14.99 -19.99
CA LEU A 163 -12.53 -14.96 -18.86
C LEU A 163 -13.64 -16.01 -18.91
N SER A 164 -13.86 -16.65 -20.06
CA SER A 164 -14.79 -17.78 -20.17
C SER A 164 -14.36 -18.94 -19.25
N LEU A 165 -15.30 -19.79 -18.81
CA LEU A 165 -14.95 -20.95 -17.98
C LEU A 165 -13.93 -21.87 -18.67
N ALA A 166 -14.06 -22.06 -19.98
CA ALA A 166 -13.10 -22.81 -20.78
C ALA A 166 -11.73 -22.11 -20.84
N GLY A 167 -11.72 -20.78 -21.04
CA GLY A 167 -10.50 -19.97 -21.01
C GLY A 167 -9.76 -20.08 -19.69
N LYS A 168 -10.46 -19.87 -18.57
CA LYS A 168 -9.95 -20.02 -17.20
C LYS A 168 -9.43 -21.43 -16.94
N GLY A 169 -10.16 -22.46 -17.39
CA GLY A 169 -9.76 -23.86 -17.27
C GLY A 169 -8.47 -24.17 -18.03
N SER A 170 -8.35 -23.68 -19.28
CA SER A 170 -7.14 -23.86 -20.09
C SER A 170 -5.92 -23.17 -19.48
N LEU A 171 -6.11 -21.95 -18.98
CA LEU A 171 -5.11 -21.16 -18.25
C LEU A 171 -4.60 -21.88 -17.01
N GLY A 172 -5.53 -22.38 -16.18
CA GLY A 172 -5.21 -23.14 -14.99
C GLY A 172 -4.48 -24.44 -15.31
N ALA A 173 -4.93 -25.18 -16.35
CA ALA A 173 -4.27 -26.39 -16.80
C ALA A 173 -2.84 -26.13 -17.30
N HIS A 174 -2.64 -25.05 -18.07
CA HIS A 174 -1.31 -24.64 -18.52
C HIS A 174 -0.40 -24.37 -17.32
N TRP A 175 -0.86 -23.53 -16.38
CA TRP A 175 -0.10 -23.21 -15.18
C TRP A 175 0.20 -24.43 -14.29
N LEU A 176 -0.75 -25.35 -14.12
CA LEU A 176 -0.52 -26.56 -13.33
C LEU A 176 0.60 -27.44 -13.91
N VAL A 177 0.75 -27.46 -15.24
CA VAL A 177 1.76 -28.27 -15.94
C VAL A 177 3.10 -27.55 -16.05
N THR A 178 3.10 -26.27 -16.43
CA THR A 178 4.33 -25.52 -16.76
C THR A 178 4.81 -24.62 -15.64
N LYS A 179 3.90 -24.22 -14.74
CA LYS A 179 4.09 -23.15 -13.76
C LYS A 179 4.47 -21.82 -14.40
N GLU A 180 3.98 -21.58 -15.60
CA GLU A 180 4.28 -20.42 -16.45
C GLU A 180 3.01 -19.83 -17.08
N GLY A 181 3.20 -18.80 -17.90
CA GLY A 181 2.14 -18.16 -18.68
C GLY A 181 1.23 -17.25 -17.85
N LEU A 182 0.06 -16.94 -18.41
CA LEU A 182 -0.89 -15.98 -17.84
C LEU A 182 -1.45 -16.40 -16.46
N GLY A 183 -1.30 -17.67 -16.05
CA GLY A 183 -1.66 -18.12 -14.70
C GLY A 183 -0.64 -17.76 -13.62
N ALA A 184 0.57 -17.34 -14.01
CA ALA A 184 1.66 -16.96 -13.11
C ALA A 184 1.89 -15.44 -13.04
N THR A 185 0.92 -14.62 -13.45
CA THR A 185 1.01 -13.14 -13.42
C THR A 185 -0.15 -12.49 -12.66
N ASN A 186 0.08 -11.26 -12.17
CA ASN A 186 -0.96 -10.38 -11.65
C ASN A 186 -1.62 -9.50 -12.73
N HIS A 187 -1.12 -9.56 -13.97
CA HIS A 187 -1.56 -8.80 -15.16
C HIS A 187 -1.28 -7.28 -15.14
N PHE A 188 -0.59 -6.77 -14.11
CA PHE A 188 -0.11 -5.39 -14.02
C PHE A 188 1.31 -5.29 -14.61
N GLU A 189 1.43 -5.56 -15.90
CA GLU A 189 2.74 -5.77 -16.56
C GLU A 189 3.46 -4.46 -16.93
N VAL A 190 2.70 -3.38 -17.09
CA VAL A 190 3.19 -2.08 -17.53
C VAL A 190 2.53 -1.00 -16.67
N GLY A 191 3.27 0.06 -16.40
CA GLY A 191 2.77 1.21 -15.68
C GLY A 191 3.72 2.38 -15.81
N GLY A 192 3.69 3.28 -14.83
CA GLY A 192 4.64 4.37 -14.77
C GLY A 192 4.40 5.29 -13.61
N PHE A 193 5.38 6.15 -13.37
CA PHE A 193 5.28 7.24 -12.42
C PHE A 193 5.51 8.55 -13.16
N VAL A 194 4.61 9.51 -12.98
CA VAL A 194 4.69 10.81 -13.64
C VAL A 194 4.41 11.93 -12.65
N ARG A 195 4.87 13.13 -12.97
CA ARG A 195 4.57 14.32 -12.17
C ARG A 195 3.24 14.94 -12.60
N SER A 196 2.45 15.35 -11.63
CA SER A 196 1.16 16.02 -11.81
C SER A 196 1.31 17.42 -12.41
N ARG A 197 2.43 18.12 -12.17
CA ARG A 197 2.67 19.50 -12.63
C ARG A 197 4.16 19.92 -12.54
N PRO A 198 4.56 21.05 -13.14
CA PRO A 198 5.82 21.70 -12.81
C PRO A 198 5.88 22.09 -11.33
N GLY A 199 7.06 22.06 -10.72
CA GLY A 199 7.23 22.38 -9.30
C GLY A 199 7.04 21.19 -8.36
N VAL A 200 6.90 19.97 -8.89
CA VAL A 200 6.97 18.73 -8.11
C VAL A 200 8.31 18.06 -8.38
N GLU A 201 9.09 17.76 -7.34
CA GLU A 201 10.46 17.24 -7.48
C GLU A 201 10.51 15.76 -7.87
N ALA A 202 9.58 14.95 -7.34
CA ALA A 202 9.47 13.52 -7.61
C ALA A 202 8.08 13.19 -8.16
N PRO A 203 7.92 12.14 -8.99
CA PRO A 203 6.61 11.81 -9.54
C PRO A 203 5.61 11.48 -8.43
N ASP A 204 4.41 11.99 -8.55
CA ASP A 204 3.34 11.92 -7.53
C ASP A 204 2.07 11.25 -8.07
N ILE A 205 2.08 10.85 -9.34
CA ILE A 205 1.04 10.04 -9.96
C ILE A 205 1.62 8.69 -10.35
N GLN A 206 0.92 7.62 -9.99
CA GLN A 206 1.24 6.26 -10.40
C GLN A 206 0.15 5.74 -11.35
N LEU A 207 0.58 5.11 -12.44
CA LEU A 207 -0.26 4.43 -13.40
C LEU A 207 0.05 2.94 -13.37
N HIS A 208 -0.98 2.12 -13.39
CA HIS A 208 -0.89 0.70 -13.71
C HIS A 208 -1.82 0.38 -14.88
N PHE A 209 -1.30 -0.36 -15.85
CA PHE A 209 -2.07 -0.76 -17.02
C PHE A 209 -2.51 -2.22 -16.90
N LEU A 210 -3.79 -2.46 -17.18
CA LEU A 210 -4.37 -3.79 -17.29
C LEU A 210 -4.89 -3.98 -18.71
N PRO A 211 -4.52 -5.10 -19.38
CA PRO A 211 -5.04 -5.45 -20.71
C PRO A 211 -6.45 -6.07 -20.61
N ILE A 212 -7.27 -5.59 -19.68
CA ILE A 212 -8.68 -5.95 -19.50
C ILE A 212 -9.39 -4.80 -18.79
N GLY A 213 -10.65 -4.54 -19.14
CA GLY A 213 -11.51 -3.64 -18.37
C GLY A 213 -12.55 -4.42 -17.58
N MET A 214 -12.60 -4.20 -16.27
CA MET A 214 -13.60 -4.76 -15.36
C MET A 214 -14.59 -3.68 -14.92
N SER A 215 -15.87 -3.98 -14.82
CA SER A 215 -16.83 -3.06 -14.19
C SER A 215 -16.59 -2.96 -12.69
N TYR A 216 -17.26 -1.98 -12.07
CA TYR A 216 -17.15 -1.68 -10.64
C TYR A 216 -17.41 -2.87 -9.70
N ASP A 217 -18.21 -3.86 -10.12
CA ASP A 217 -18.43 -5.08 -9.35
C ASP A 217 -17.20 -6.01 -9.25
N GLY A 218 -16.11 -5.69 -9.95
CA GLY A 218 -14.84 -6.42 -9.95
C GLY A 218 -14.92 -7.80 -10.61
N VAL A 219 -16.07 -8.18 -11.19
CA VAL A 219 -16.31 -9.53 -11.72
C VAL A 219 -16.90 -9.53 -13.12
N THR A 220 -17.55 -8.44 -13.54
CA THR A 220 -18.09 -8.29 -14.90
C THR A 220 -17.13 -7.47 -15.77
N LEU A 221 -17.12 -7.73 -17.07
CA LEU A 221 -16.32 -6.95 -18.03
C LEU A 221 -16.91 -5.55 -18.18
N ALA A 222 -16.03 -4.55 -18.31
CA ALA A 222 -16.45 -3.20 -18.68
C ALA A 222 -17.17 -3.24 -20.04
N PRO A 223 -18.37 -2.64 -20.18
CA PRO A 223 -19.14 -2.69 -21.41
C PRO A 223 -18.36 -2.12 -22.59
N SER A 224 -18.23 -2.90 -23.67
CA SER A 224 -17.51 -2.53 -24.88
C SER A 224 -18.24 -3.10 -26.09
N SER A 225 -18.29 -2.34 -27.19
CA SER A 225 -18.97 -2.78 -28.41
C SER A 225 -18.22 -3.91 -29.11
N THR A 226 -16.90 -3.99 -28.92
CA THR A 226 -16.04 -5.06 -29.44
C THR A 226 -15.96 -6.27 -28.51
N GLY A 227 -16.45 -6.16 -27.27
CA GLY A 227 -16.22 -7.15 -26.21
C GLY A 227 -14.80 -7.10 -25.62
N HIS A 228 -13.97 -6.13 -26.02
CA HIS A 228 -12.61 -5.93 -25.53
C HIS A 228 -12.44 -4.54 -24.92
N SER A 229 -11.80 -4.48 -23.76
CA SER A 229 -11.51 -3.25 -23.02
C SER A 229 -10.16 -3.36 -22.31
N MET A 230 -9.61 -2.22 -21.90
CA MET A 230 -8.40 -2.08 -21.10
C MET A 230 -8.61 -1.04 -19.99
N GLN A 231 -7.77 -1.08 -18.96
CA GLN A 231 -7.85 -0.17 -17.83
C GLN A 231 -6.50 0.45 -17.48
N ALA A 232 -6.54 1.72 -17.10
CA ALA A 232 -5.47 2.39 -16.40
C ALA A 232 -5.95 2.67 -14.96
N HIS A 233 -5.36 1.98 -13.99
CA HIS A 233 -5.50 2.32 -12.58
C HIS A 233 -4.57 3.49 -12.33
N VAL A 234 -5.12 4.62 -11.92
CA VAL A 234 -4.33 5.83 -11.68
C VAL A 234 -4.57 6.35 -10.28
N GLY A 235 -3.49 6.71 -9.59
CA GLY A 235 -3.53 7.24 -8.24
C GLY A 235 -2.63 8.44 -8.05
N TYR A 236 -3.11 9.45 -7.33
CA TYR A 236 -2.27 10.50 -6.75
C TYR A 236 -1.68 9.99 -5.43
N ASN A 237 -0.39 9.69 -5.43
CA ASN A 237 0.29 8.95 -4.35
C ASN A 237 0.69 9.84 -3.16
N LYS A 238 0.66 11.17 -3.31
CA LYS A 238 1.14 12.11 -2.28
C LYS A 238 0.02 12.91 -1.64
N SER A 239 -1.10 12.23 -1.37
CA SER A 239 -2.20 12.79 -0.59
C SER A 239 -1.73 13.33 0.77
N PRO A 240 -2.00 14.62 1.08
CA PRO A 240 -1.74 15.17 2.40
C PRO A 240 -2.88 14.86 3.40
N SER A 241 -4.00 14.27 2.97
CA SER A 241 -5.05 13.80 3.88
C SER A 241 -4.49 12.87 4.95
N ARG A 242 -4.95 13.08 6.19
CA ARG A 242 -4.57 12.26 7.34
C ARG A 242 -5.79 11.83 8.11
N GLY A 243 -5.81 10.53 8.39
CA GLY A 243 -6.86 9.87 9.12
C GLY A 243 -6.45 9.40 10.51
N TYR A 244 -7.31 8.58 11.10
CA TYR A 244 -7.04 7.87 12.34
C TYR A 244 -7.64 6.46 12.37
N VAL A 245 -7.11 5.63 13.27
CA VAL A 245 -7.62 4.32 13.67
C VAL A 245 -7.81 4.30 15.18
N ARG A 246 -8.96 3.79 15.63
CA ARG A 246 -9.23 3.50 17.04
C ARG A 246 -10.19 2.33 17.21
N PRO A 247 -10.28 1.72 18.42
CA PRO A 247 -11.25 0.67 18.69
C PRO A 247 -12.65 1.28 18.74
N ALA A 248 -13.64 0.55 18.20
CA ALA A 248 -15.04 1.00 18.23
C ALA A 248 -15.68 0.89 19.63
N SER A 249 -15.10 0.06 20.51
CA SER A 249 -15.62 -0.24 21.83
C SER A 249 -14.49 -0.67 22.77
N PRO A 250 -14.72 -0.70 24.10
CA PRO A 250 -13.86 -1.39 25.05
C PRO A 250 -13.64 -2.87 24.69
N LEU A 251 -12.63 -3.48 25.31
CA LEU A 251 -12.31 -4.89 25.13
C LEU A 251 -13.43 -5.80 25.70
N PRO A 252 -14.15 -6.60 24.88
CA PRO A 252 -15.27 -7.42 25.35
C PRO A 252 -14.82 -8.54 26.28
N SER A 253 -15.59 -8.85 27.32
CA SER A 253 -15.26 -9.94 28.26
C SER A 253 -15.37 -11.33 27.64
N ASP A 254 -16.23 -11.50 26.64
CA ASP A 254 -16.59 -12.75 25.96
C ASP A 254 -15.53 -13.32 25.01
N GLY A 255 -14.43 -12.59 24.78
CA GLY A 255 -13.34 -13.04 23.90
C GLY A 255 -13.46 -12.58 22.44
N SER A 256 -14.55 -11.90 22.06
CA SER A 256 -14.74 -11.41 20.69
C SER A 256 -13.75 -10.30 20.29
N PRO A 257 -13.37 -10.21 19.00
CA PRO A 257 -12.55 -9.12 18.47
C PRO A 257 -13.24 -7.75 18.54
N VAL A 258 -12.47 -6.71 18.82
CA VAL A 258 -12.97 -5.32 18.72
C VAL A 258 -12.92 -4.86 17.27
N LYS A 259 -14.02 -4.30 16.78
CA LYS A 259 -14.06 -3.72 15.43
C LYS A 259 -13.23 -2.44 15.35
N PRO A 260 -12.46 -2.23 14.26
CA PRO A 260 -11.78 -0.97 14.03
C PRO A 260 -12.76 0.13 13.61
N ILE A 261 -12.55 1.35 14.09
CA ILE A 261 -12.96 2.58 13.41
C ILE A 261 -11.73 3.08 12.67
N ALA A 262 -11.69 2.90 11.35
CA ALA A 262 -10.73 3.54 10.46
C ALA A 262 -11.43 4.71 9.75
N ARG A 263 -10.85 5.90 9.84
CA ARG A 263 -11.29 7.10 9.13
C ARG A 263 -10.10 7.67 8.40
N PHE A 264 -10.06 7.50 7.09
CA PHE A 264 -8.91 7.95 6.28
C PHE A 264 -8.94 9.44 5.95
N ASN A 265 -10.13 10.06 5.96
CA ASN A 265 -10.35 11.44 5.50
C ASN A 265 -9.86 11.66 4.06
N TYR A 266 -10.14 10.69 3.18
CA TYR A 266 -9.85 10.81 1.75
C TYR A 266 -10.42 12.10 1.17
N MET A 267 -9.67 12.71 0.25
CA MET A 267 -10.07 13.93 -0.46
C MET A 267 -10.39 15.11 0.47
N SER A 268 -9.80 15.16 1.66
CA SER A 268 -10.08 16.22 2.64
C SER A 268 -9.30 17.51 2.40
N THR A 269 -8.46 17.56 1.36
CA THR A 269 -7.67 18.74 1.02
C THR A 269 -7.79 19.09 -0.46
N ASP A 270 -7.66 20.37 -0.80
CA ASP A 270 -7.69 20.83 -2.21
C ASP A 270 -6.56 20.22 -3.06
N GLU A 271 -5.45 19.82 -2.43
CA GLU A 271 -4.35 19.19 -3.14
C GLU A 271 -4.71 17.81 -3.68
N ASP A 272 -5.55 17.05 -2.96
CA ASP A 272 -6.05 15.76 -3.42
C ASP A 272 -6.86 15.92 -4.70
N TRP A 273 -7.81 16.87 -4.70
CA TRP A 273 -8.65 17.16 -5.86
C TRP A 273 -7.82 17.58 -7.07
N ARG A 274 -6.85 18.49 -6.89
CA ARG A 274 -5.93 18.89 -7.98
C ARG A 274 -5.14 17.69 -8.51
N GLY A 275 -4.57 16.88 -7.62
CA GLY A 275 -3.77 15.71 -7.98
C GLY A 275 -4.57 14.66 -8.77
N PHE A 276 -5.80 14.36 -8.32
CA PHE A 276 -6.65 13.38 -9.02
C PHE A 276 -7.19 13.87 -10.35
N ARG A 277 -7.60 15.15 -10.46
CA ARG A 277 -7.96 15.72 -11.76
C ARG A 277 -6.80 15.67 -12.74
N ALA A 278 -5.58 15.97 -12.28
CA ALA A 278 -4.36 15.83 -13.07
C ALA A 278 -4.18 14.41 -13.58
N ALA A 279 -4.32 13.42 -12.69
CA ALA A 279 -4.24 12.00 -13.01
C ALA A 279 -5.22 11.59 -14.12
N ILE A 280 -6.49 12.01 -14.04
CA ILE A 280 -7.48 11.76 -15.09
C ILE A 280 -7.04 12.37 -16.42
N ARG A 281 -6.71 13.67 -16.43
CA ARG A 281 -6.35 14.39 -17.66
C ARG A 281 -5.07 13.86 -18.31
N ILE A 282 -4.07 13.51 -17.51
CA ILE A 282 -2.80 12.95 -17.98
C ILE A 282 -3.00 11.56 -18.60
N THR A 283 -3.81 10.70 -17.98
CA THR A 283 -4.13 9.39 -18.56
C THR A 283 -4.83 9.53 -19.90
N ARG A 284 -5.84 10.42 -20.00
CA ARG A 284 -6.50 10.73 -21.28
C ARG A 284 -5.52 11.21 -22.34
N GLU A 285 -4.58 12.08 -21.98
CA GLU A 285 -3.55 12.53 -22.92
C GLU A 285 -2.62 11.39 -23.36
N ILE A 286 -2.26 10.48 -22.45
CA ILE A 286 -1.45 9.29 -22.80
C ILE A 286 -2.21 8.38 -23.77
N MET A 287 -3.50 8.15 -23.55
CA MET A 287 -4.33 7.29 -24.40
C MET A 287 -4.64 7.92 -25.77
N ALA A 288 -4.61 9.25 -25.87
CA ALA A 288 -4.82 9.98 -27.12
C ALA A 288 -3.58 10.06 -28.03
N GLN A 289 -2.45 9.44 -27.67
CA GLN A 289 -1.25 9.48 -28.49
C GLN A 289 -1.34 8.54 -29.71
N PRO A 290 -0.67 8.86 -30.84
CA PRO A 290 -0.70 8.06 -32.07
C PRO A 290 -0.33 6.57 -31.90
N ALA A 291 0.47 6.22 -30.90
CA ALA A 291 0.80 4.84 -30.55
C ALA A 291 -0.45 3.98 -30.23
N PHE A 292 -1.56 4.60 -29.87
CA PHE A 292 -2.84 3.94 -29.62
C PHE A 292 -3.81 3.97 -30.83
N ASP A 293 -3.43 4.58 -31.96
CA ASP A 293 -4.27 4.69 -33.15
C ASP A 293 -4.70 3.31 -33.66
N GLY A 294 -6.01 3.15 -33.86
CA GLY A 294 -6.60 1.88 -34.30
C GLY A 294 -6.49 0.75 -33.27
N LEU A 295 -6.14 1.06 -32.02
CA LEU A 295 -6.16 0.14 -30.88
C LEU A 295 -7.10 0.62 -29.78
N CYS A 296 -6.91 1.86 -29.30
CA CYS A 296 -7.79 2.46 -28.30
C CYS A 296 -9.05 3.00 -28.99
N GLY A 297 -10.22 2.61 -28.48
CA GLY A 297 -11.51 3.17 -28.83
C GLY A 297 -11.94 4.21 -27.81
N ASP A 298 -13.25 4.29 -27.60
CA ASP A 298 -13.87 5.27 -26.73
C ASP A 298 -13.53 5.07 -25.24
N GLU A 299 -13.44 6.18 -24.51
CA GLU A 299 -13.37 6.15 -23.05
C GLU A 299 -14.72 5.68 -22.49
N ILE A 300 -14.70 4.58 -21.76
CA ILE A 300 -15.88 3.97 -21.13
C ILE A 300 -16.16 4.68 -19.80
N GLN A 301 -15.11 4.96 -19.02
CA GLN A 301 -15.21 5.53 -17.68
C GLN A 301 -13.95 6.37 -17.38
N PRO A 302 -14.04 7.63 -16.92
CA PRO A 302 -15.25 8.43 -16.62
C PRO A 302 -16.18 8.66 -17.82
N GLY A 303 -15.64 8.53 -19.04
CA GLY A 303 -16.36 8.77 -20.28
C GLY A 303 -16.24 10.22 -20.74
N TYR A 304 -16.48 10.44 -22.04
CA TYR A 304 -16.29 11.75 -22.68
C TYR A 304 -17.16 12.88 -22.12
N ALA A 305 -18.25 12.57 -21.41
CA ALA A 305 -19.11 13.61 -20.82
C ALA A 305 -18.42 14.38 -19.69
N ALA A 306 -17.51 13.75 -18.94
CA ALA A 306 -16.84 14.41 -17.82
C ALA A 306 -15.61 15.19 -18.31
N GLN A 307 -15.75 16.49 -18.58
CA GLN A 307 -14.68 17.35 -19.12
C GLN A 307 -14.27 18.47 -18.16
N THR A 308 -15.24 19.00 -17.42
CA THR A 308 -15.02 20.04 -16.43
C THR A 308 -14.49 19.44 -15.13
N ASP A 309 -13.87 20.29 -14.32
CA ASP A 309 -13.37 19.89 -13.00
C ASP A 309 -14.49 19.37 -12.10
N ALA A 310 -15.69 19.96 -12.17
CA ALA A 310 -16.85 19.52 -11.39
C ALA A 310 -17.34 18.12 -11.81
N GLU A 311 -17.41 17.84 -13.11
CA GLU A 311 -17.82 16.51 -13.60
C GLU A 311 -16.77 15.45 -13.27
N ILE A 312 -15.48 15.80 -13.31
CA ILE A 312 -14.41 14.89 -12.87
C ILE A 312 -14.50 14.65 -11.36
N ASP A 313 -14.81 15.66 -10.56
CA ASP A 313 -15.00 15.49 -9.11
C ASP A 313 -16.16 14.57 -8.78
N GLU A 314 -17.31 14.72 -9.46
CA GLU A 314 -18.47 13.83 -9.29
C GLU A 314 -18.08 12.38 -9.57
N PHE A 315 -17.32 12.15 -10.65
CA PHE A 315 -16.78 10.84 -10.96
C PHE A 315 -15.87 10.31 -9.84
N LEU A 316 -14.95 11.13 -9.34
CA LEU A 316 -14.02 10.76 -8.26
C LEU A 316 -14.76 10.43 -6.96
N ILE A 317 -15.81 11.18 -6.61
CA ILE A 317 -16.62 10.93 -5.40
C ILE A 317 -17.23 9.53 -5.44
N GLU A 318 -17.69 9.09 -6.61
CA GLU A 318 -18.34 7.80 -6.78
C GLU A 318 -17.38 6.62 -6.92
N HIS A 319 -16.17 6.82 -7.45
CA HIS A 319 -15.30 5.74 -7.93
C HIS A 319 -13.90 5.68 -7.31
N LEU A 320 -13.53 6.63 -6.45
CA LEU A 320 -12.22 6.60 -5.80
C LEU A 320 -12.17 5.50 -4.74
N GLU A 321 -11.13 4.67 -4.78
CA GLU A 321 -10.94 3.56 -3.87
C GLU A 321 -9.57 3.56 -3.21
N SER A 322 -9.44 2.79 -2.12
CA SER A 322 -8.15 2.51 -1.50
C SER A 322 -7.33 1.60 -2.40
N ALA A 323 -6.04 1.90 -2.56
CA ALA A 323 -5.07 0.99 -3.18
C ALA A 323 -4.52 -0.06 -2.19
N TYR A 324 -5.16 -0.23 -1.02
CA TYR A 324 -4.78 -1.14 0.05
C TYR A 324 -3.36 -0.92 0.61
N HIS A 325 -2.97 0.33 0.77
CA HIS A 325 -1.68 0.76 1.31
C HIS A 325 -1.79 1.53 2.65
N PRO A 326 -2.61 1.10 3.63
CA PRO A 326 -2.72 1.80 4.90
C PRO A 326 -1.38 1.81 5.65
N CYS A 327 -0.94 2.97 6.14
CA CYS A 327 0.31 3.13 6.89
C CYS A 327 0.28 4.30 7.89
N GLY A 328 1.33 4.39 8.70
CA GLY A 328 1.67 5.59 9.50
C GLY A 328 1.03 5.74 10.88
N THR A 329 0.25 4.76 11.34
CA THR A 329 -0.51 4.83 12.61
C THR A 329 0.27 4.59 13.89
N CYS A 330 1.52 4.15 13.78
CA CYS A 330 2.50 4.09 14.86
C CYS A 330 3.77 4.84 14.41
N LYS A 331 3.58 6.08 13.92
CA LYS A 331 4.61 6.92 13.30
C LYS A 331 5.95 6.87 14.04
N MET A 332 7.01 6.53 13.31
CA MET A 332 8.38 6.61 13.78
C MET A 332 8.85 8.07 13.87
N GLY A 333 9.56 8.41 14.94
CA GLY A 333 10.15 9.74 15.12
C GLY A 333 10.97 9.87 16.40
N PRO A 334 11.73 10.97 16.55
CA PRO A 334 12.45 11.24 17.78
C PRO A 334 11.47 11.42 18.95
N ALA A 335 11.89 11.11 20.18
CA ALA A 335 11.04 11.27 21.37
C ALA A 335 10.60 12.73 21.63
N SER A 336 11.24 13.70 20.98
CA SER A 336 10.85 15.11 21.02
C SER A 336 9.68 15.45 20.07
N ASP A 337 9.35 14.58 19.10
CA ASP A 337 8.15 14.73 18.28
C ASP A 337 6.92 14.24 19.08
N PRO A 338 5.99 15.13 19.45
CA PRO A 338 4.83 14.75 20.27
C PRO A 338 3.85 13.80 19.56
N THR A 339 4.02 13.61 18.24
CA THR A 339 3.20 12.69 17.43
C THR A 339 3.90 11.35 17.16
N ALA A 340 5.16 11.18 17.57
CA ALA A 340 5.89 9.94 17.39
C ALA A 340 5.42 8.87 18.39
N VAL A 341 5.31 7.63 17.91
CA VAL A 341 4.93 6.46 18.70
C VAL A 341 6.14 5.60 19.00
N VAL A 342 7.07 5.49 18.05
CA VAL A 342 8.29 4.68 18.20
C VAL A 342 9.56 5.44 17.84
N GLY A 343 10.68 4.99 18.39
CA GLY A 343 12.03 5.43 18.01
C GLY A 343 12.51 4.82 16.70
N ALA A 344 13.74 5.18 16.29
CA ALA A 344 14.35 4.73 15.03
C ALA A 344 14.57 3.21 14.94
N ASP A 345 14.58 2.54 16.08
CA ASP A 345 14.71 1.09 16.22
C ASP A 345 13.34 0.38 16.35
N GLY A 346 12.23 1.11 16.25
CA GLY A 346 10.89 0.56 16.40
C GLY A 346 10.43 0.36 17.84
N ALA A 347 11.24 0.73 18.84
CA ALA A 347 10.85 0.67 20.25
C ALA A 347 9.77 1.71 20.56
N VAL A 348 8.71 1.29 21.25
CA VAL A 348 7.60 2.18 21.63
C VAL A 348 8.05 3.14 22.73
N HIS A 349 7.80 4.43 22.53
CA HIS A 349 8.19 5.46 23.49
C HIS A 349 7.51 5.25 24.85
N GLY A 350 8.26 5.47 25.94
CA GLY A 350 7.72 5.41 27.31
C GLY A 350 7.45 4.02 27.86
N VAL A 351 7.71 2.94 27.10
CA VAL A 351 7.61 1.56 27.59
C VAL A 351 8.84 0.73 27.27
N ARG A 352 9.07 -0.36 27.99
CA ARG A 352 10.18 -1.29 27.78
C ARG A 352 9.70 -2.61 27.16
N LYS A 353 10.60 -3.27 26.43
CA LYS A 353 10.39 -4.61 25.83
C LYS A 353 9.21 -4.69 24.84
N LEU A 354 8.91 -3.58 24.15
CA LEU A 354 7.85 -3.51 23.16
C LEU A 354 8.32 -2.78 21.91
N ARG A 355 8.19 -3.43 20.75
CA ARG A 355 8.43 -2.85 19.43
C ARG A 355 7.21 -2.96 18.53
N VAL A 356 7.12 -2.09 17.55
CA VAL A 356 6.23 -2.22 16.39
C VAL A 356 7.10 -2.41 15.16
N VAL A 357 6.77 -3.37 14.29
CA VAL A 357 7.49 -3.71 13.06
C VAL A 357 6.48 -4.04 11.96
N ASP A 358 5.90 -3.00 11.37
CA ASP A 358 5.03 -3.09 10.20
C ASP A 358 4.88 -1.70 9.52
N ALA A 359 4.03 -1.58 8.51
CA ALA A 359 3.81 -0.32 7.77
C ALA A 359 3.24 0.83 8.63
N SER A 360 2.73 0.56 9.84
CA SER A 360 2.29 1.62 10.76
C SER A 360 3.43 2.58 11.14
N LEU A 361 4.69 2.15 10.98
CA LEU A 361 5.86 2.95 11.32
C LEU A 361 6.10 4.13 10.38
N PHE A 362 5.58 4.11 9.16
CA PHE A 362 5.94 5.07 8.12
C PHE A 362 5.52 6.50 8.48
N PRO A 363 6.46 7.44 8.67
CA PRO A 363 6.08 8.82 9.00
C PRO A 363 5.33 9.48 7.84
N VAL A 364 5.79 9.20 6.62
CA VAL A 364 5.15 9.59 5.37
C VAL A 364 5.12 8.36 4.47
N ILE A 365 3.99 8.14 3.78
CA ILE A 365 3.83 7.01 2.86
C ILE A 365 4.92 7.03 1.76
N PRO A 366 5.68 5.93 1.56
CA PRO A 366 6.60 5.78 0.44
C PRO A 366 5.92 5.98 -0.92
N ASN A 367 6.68 6.42 -1.92
CA ASN A 367 6.11 6.65 -3.25
C ASN A 367 6.06 5.35 -4.07
N GLY A 368 4.97 4.60 -3.96
CA GLY A 368 4.76 3.31 -4.61
C GLY A 368 4.16 2.26 -3.67
N ASN A 369 4.01 1.01 -4.15
CA ASN A 369 3.34 -0.04 -3.39
C ASN A 369 4.13 -0.44 -2.12
N LEU A 370 3.42 -0.69 -1.01
CA LEU A 370 4.06 -0.80 0.31
C LEU A 370 4.64 -2.16 0.69
N ASN A 371 4.51 -3.19 -0.15
CA ASN A 371 5.05 -4.51 0.15
C ASN A 371 6.58 -4.47 0.37
N SER A 372 7.33 -3.97 -0.61
CA SER A 372 8.81 -3.91 -0.52
C SER A 372 9.31 -2.97 0.58
N PRO A 373 8.78 -1.73 0.74
CA PRO A 373 9.14 -0.88 1.88
C PRO A 373 8.86 -1.52 3.25
N THR A 374 7.78 -2.29 3.38
CA THR A 374 7.44 -2.99 4.64
C THR A 374 8.43 -4.11 4.93
N ILE A 375 8.76 -4.93 3.93
CA ILE A 375 9.78 -5.98 4.06
C ILE A 375 11.14 -5.38 4.40
N MET A 376 11.57 -4.33 3.70
CA MET A 376 12.83 -3.63 3.99
C MET A 376 12.88 -3.10 5.42
N THR A 377 11.77 -2.52 5.90
CA THR A 377 11.65 -2.07 7.28
C THR A 377 11.76 -3.23 8.26
N ALA A 378 11.10 -4.36 7.99
CA ALA A 378 11.18 -5.55 8.83
C ALA A 378 12.60 -6.13 8.89
N GLU A 379 13.32 -6.21 7.76
CA GLU A 379 14.73 -6.64 7.70
C GLU A 379 15.61 -5.73 8.57
N LYS A 380 15.47 -4.41 8.41
CA LYS A 380 16.19 -3.44 9.23
C LYS A 380 15.88 -3.56 10.72
N MET A 381 14.62 -3.83 11.08
CA MET A 381 14.24 -4.02 12.47
C MET A 381 14.76 -5.35 13.03
N ALA A 382 14.90 -6.38 12.20
CA ALA A 382 15.53 -7.64 12.62
C ALA A 382 16.99 -7.41 13.04
N ASP A 383 17.76 -6.61 12.30
CA ASP A 383 19.13 -6.22 12.69
C ASP A 383 19.15 -5.51 14.06
N HIS A 384 18.24 -4.54 14.27
CA HIS A 384 18.11 -3.85 15.56
C HIS A 384 17.79 -4.81 16.71
N ILE A 385 16.87 -5.75 16.50
CA ILE A 385 16.47 -6.75 17.51
C ILE A 385 17.63 -7.71 17.83
N LEU A 386 18.41 -8.09 16.82
CA LEU A 386 19.57 -8.97 16.96
C LEU A 386 20.81 -8.24 17.51
N GLY A 387 20.75 -6.92 17.65
CA GLY A 387 21.91 -6.09 18.03
C GLY A 387 23.00 -6.09 16.95
N GLN A 388 22.64 -6.37 15.70
CA GLN A 388 23.55 -6.27 14.57
C GLN A 388 23.67 -4.79 14.17
N GLY A 389 24.89 -4.35 13.87
CA GLY A 389 25.11 -3.01 13.35
C GLY A 389 24.48 -2.87 11.97
N MET A 390 23.99 -1.67 11.64
CA MET A 390 23.54 -1.39 10.27
C MET A 390 24.74 -1.34 9.32
N LEU A 391 24.54 -1.79 8.09
CA LEU A 391 25.49 -1.51 7.02
C LEU A 391 25.73 0.01 6.89
N PRO A 392 26.95 0.44 6.54
CA PRO A 392 27.21 1.85 6.28
C PRO A 392 26.27 2.34 5.16
N PRO A 393 25.79 3.60 5.23
CA PRO A 393 24.93 4.15 4.19
C PRO A 393 25.59 4.04 2.81
N ASP A 394 24.87 3.50 1.82
CA ASP A 394 25.32 3.53 0.43
C ASP A 394 25.11 4.93 -0.16
N THR A 395 26.06 5.81 0.14
CA THR A 395 26.10 7.19 -0.38
C THR A 395 26.27 7.23 -1.91
N ALA A 396 26.82 6.17 -2.52
CA ALA A 396 26.98 6.09 -3.97
C ALA A 396 25.65 5.79 -4.67
N GLN A 397 24.72 5.09 -4.04
CA GLN A 397 23.38 4.83 -4.59
C GLN A 397 22.43 6.01 -4.34
N ALA A 398 22.51 6.68 -3.18
CA ALA A 398 21.73 7.90 -2.92
C ALA A 398 22.05 9.03 -3.91
N ALA A 399 23.30 9.13 -4.37
CA ALA A 399 23.72 10.09 -5.39
C ALA A 399 23.23 9.75 -6.82
N LYS A 400 22.57 8.62 -7.02
CA LYS A 400 22.10 8.14 -8.34
C LYS A 400 20.59 8.30 -8.54
N THR A 401 19.81 8.69 -7.53
CA THR A 401 18.38 8.93 -7.72
C THR A 401 18.20 10.10 -8.69
N TRP A 402 17.64 9.80 -9.85
CA TRP A 402 17.40 10.76 -10.91
C TRP A 402 16.25 11.68 -10.53
N VAL A 403 16.46 12.96 -10.77
CA VAL A 403 15.47 14.03 -10.65
C VAL A 403 15.58 14.87 -11.92
N ASP A 404 14.45 15.24 -12.54
CA ASP A 404 14.47 16.10 -13.73
C ASP A 404 15.16 17.43 -13.40
N PRO A 405 16.24 17.83 -14.08
CA PRO A 405 16.95 19.08 -13.76
C PRO A 405 16.08 20.34 -13.91
N GLU A 406 15.00 20.27 -14.68
CA GLU A 406 14.07 21.37 -14.93
C GLU A 406 12.73 21.17 -14.21
N TRP A 407 12.68 20.34 -13.17
CA TRP A 407 11.42 19.97 -12.53
C TRP A 407 10.57 21.15 -12.03
N ARG A 408 11.22 22.27 -11.71
CA ARG A 408 10.55 23.50 -11.26
C ARG A 408 9.75 24.19 -12.36
N SER A 409 10.20 24.11 -13.61
CA SER A 409 9.61 24.84 -14.75
C SER A 409 8.85 23.95 -15.72
N ARG A 410 9.10 22.63 -15.73
CA ARG A 410 8.37 21.68 -16.60
C ARG A 410 7.87 20.44 -15.85
N GLN A 411 6.77 19.88 -16.34
CA GLN A 411 6.16 18.64 -15.82
C GLN A 411 6.81 17.36 -16.39
N ARG A 412 7.38 17.44 -17.60
CA ARG A 412 7.87 16.28 -18.36
C ARG A 412 9.01 16.69 -19.29
N GLU A 413 9.81 15.73 -19.74
CA GLU A 413 11.05 15.99 -20.49
C GLU A 413 10.82 16.52 -21.91
N ARG A 414 9.73 16.10 -22.58
CA ARG A 414 9.44 16.47 -23.98
C ARG A 414 7.98 16.88 -24.15
N ALA A 415 7.69 17.66 -25.19
CA ALA A 415 6.32 17.95 -25.58
C ALA A 415 5.61 16.67 -26.08
N PRO A 416 4.31 16.49 -25.77
CA PRO A 416 3.55 15.37 -26.32
C PRO A 416 3.31 15.57 -27.83
N LYS A 417 3.16 14.48 -28.58
CA LYS A 417 2.77 14.55 -30.00
C LYS A 417 1.36 15.09 -30.17
N VAL A 418 0.45 14.67 -29.28
CA VAL A 418 -0.92 15.19 -29.17
C VAL A 418 -1.08 15.80 -27.79
N LYS A 419 -1.45 17.07 -27.72
CA LYS A 419 -1.76 17.75 -26.46
C LYS A 419 -3.27 17.84 -26.31
N THR A 420 -3.83 17.24 -25.26
CA THR A 420 -5.28 17.25 -25.01
C THR A 420 -5.68 18.17 -23.87
N TRP A 421 -4.70 18.70 -23.12
CA TRP A 421 -4.94 19.59 -21.99
C TRP A 421 -3.76 20.54 -21.76
N ASP A 422 -4.07 21.79 -21.38
CA ASP A 422 -3.06 22.85 -21.30
C ASP A 422 -2.27 22.93 -19.98
N GLY A 423 -2.58 22.09 -19.00
CA GLY A 423 -1.76 21.97 -17.79
C GLY A 423 -1.95 23.08 -16.76
N VAL A 424 -2.91 24.00 -16.97
CA VAL A 424 -3.15 25.12 -16.06
C VAL A 424 -4.04 24.64 -14.91
N PHE A 425 -3.49 24.70 -13.70
CA PHE A 425 -4.15 24.41 -12.43
C PHE A 425 -4.65 25.68 -11.75
#